data_AF-A0A6I9U7T8-F1
#
_entry.id   AF-A0A6I9U7T8-F1
#
_cell.length_a   1.000
_cell.length_b   1.000
_cell.length_c   1.000
_cell.angle_alpha   90.00
_cell.angle_beta   90.00
_cell.angle_gamma   90.00
#
_symmetry.space_group_name_H-M   'P 1'
#
loop_
_entity.id
_entity.type
_entity.pdbx_description
1 polymer ?
#
loop_
_entity_poly.entity_id
_entity_poly.type
_entity_poly.pdbx_seq_one_letter_code
_entity_poly.pdbx_strand_id
1 'polypeptide(L)'
;MQSPASSPTARYTYTLPSDDEEISDMEVSVTAVEKILKYSFKNKKLLEEALTHSSCTGSSSYQRLEFVGDAALGLALANYVFLLYPDLDPGKLSLVRAANISTEKLARVAVRHQLYKYVRHNATALEEKVRDFVKSVEQEDEAEVYGGLVKAPKVLADIVESVAAAVYVDSNFDLKSMWLIIRDLLEPIVMLDVLEQQPQPVTMLFELCQKDGKQVDIKHWRKGERDIASVYVDGHFVASASSEQKENAKLHAAKAALRKLSYDFGDIMNADIFSQLNGDNEIEGAKQKLHELCGKKKWPRPNYNSLFPVNVRRIQKEVGRAHEKRYVCSVEIEITEVVLFVTGNEKPRVKEAENSAASVMLHGLRDSKYI
;
A
#
# COMPACT_ATOMS: atom_id res chain seq x y z
N MET A 1 -55.45 -27.66 50.49
CA MET A 1 -55.40 -26.55 49.52
C MET A 1 -53.98 -26.44 49.00
N GLN A 2 -53.78 -26.80 47.74
CA GLN A 2 -52.49 -26.74 47.04
C GLN A 2 -52.25 -25.30 46.56
N SER A 3 -51.02 -24.81 46.77
CA SER A 3 -50.44 -23.66 46.06
C SER A 3 -49.12 -24.12 45.43
N PRO A 4 -48.80 -23.73 44.18
CA PRO A 4 -47.75 -24.36 43.39
C PRO A 4 -46.36 -23.74 43.62
N ALA A 5 -45.36 -24.60 43.45
CA ALA A 5 -43.94 -24.31 43.56
C ALA A 5 -43.44 -23.37 42.45
N SER A 6 -42.65 -22.37 42.87
CA SER A 6 -41.83 -21.50 42.03
C SER A 6 -40.61 -22.25 41.49
N SER A 7 -40.37 -22.13 40.18
CA SER A 7 -39.17 -22.62 39.48
C SER A 7 -37.88 -21.95 39.98
N PRO A 8 -36.76 -22.68 40.15
CA PRO A 8 -35.45 -22.06 40.28
C PRO A 8 -34.74 -21.98 38.92
N THR A 9 -34.43 -20.75 38.54
CA THR A 9 -33.59 -20.36 37.41
C THR A 9 -32.15 -20.84 37.66
N ALA A 10 -31.66 -21.80 36.86
CA ALA A 10 -30.25 -22.19 36.88
C ALA A 10 -29.40 -21.06 36.29
N ARG A 11 -28.66 -20.35 37.15
CA ARG A 11 -27.62 -19.41 36.74
C ARG A 11 -26.39 -20.20 36.31
N TYR A 12 -26.09 -20.22 35.01
CA TYR A 12 -24.79 -20.64 34.52
C TYR A 12 -23.76 -19.57 34.89
N THR A 13 -23.05 -19.75 36.00
CA THR A 13 -21.87 -18.95 36.32
C THR A 13 -20.71 -19.45 35.47
N TYR A 14 -20.40 -18.72 34.40
CA TYR A 14 -19.10 -18.82 33.74
C TYR A 14 -18.07 -18.17 34.66
N THR A 15 -17.29 -18.98 35.34
CA THR A 15 -16.02 -18.54 35.96
C THR A 15 -15.01 -18.36 34.83
N LEU A 16 -14.63 -17.10 34.58
CA LEU A 16 -13.42 -16.78 33.82
C LEU A 16 -12.22 -17.42 34.55
N PRO A 17 -11.33 -18.14 33.85
CA PRO A 17 -10.12 -18.64 34.46
C PRO A 17 -9.27 -17.46 34.97
N SER A 18 -8.76 -17.60 36.19
CA SER A 18 -7.78 -16.71 36.82
C SER A 18 -6.44 -16.76 36.08
N ASP A 19 -5.76 -15.62 35.99
CA ASP A 19 -4.53 -15.35 35.22
C ASP A 19 -3.25 -16.11 35.63
N ASP A 20 -3.33 -17.26 36.33
CA ASP A 20 -2.15 -17.92 36.93
C ASP A 20 -2.08 -19.45 36.69
N GLU A 21 -2.32 -19.91 35.46
CA GLU A 21 -1.88 -21.25 35.02
C GLU A 21 -1.29 -21.19 33.60
N GLU A 22 0.05 -21.23 33.50
CA GLU A 22 0.80 -21.44 32.24
C GLU A 22 0.54 -22.86 31.69
N ILE A 23 -0.62 -23.05 31.09
CA ILE A 23 -0.95 -24.19 30.25
C ILE A 23 -0.52 -23.83 28.82
N SER A 24 0.65 -24.33 28.41
CA SER A 24 1.13 -24.44 27.01
C SER A 24 0.47 -23.49 25.99
N ASP A 25 0.94 -22.24 25.96
CA ASP A 25 0.53 -21.13 25.07
C ASP A 25 0.29 -21.54 23.59
N MET A 26 1.05 -22.53 23.10
CA MET A 26 0.92 -23.05 21.73
C MET A 26 -0.30 -23.93 21.49
N GLU A 27 -0.80 -24.67 22.49
CA GLU A 27 -1.96 -25.56 22.29
C GLU A 27 -3.25 -24.76 22.06
N VAL A 28 -3.39 -23.63 22.76
CA VAL A 28 -4.48 -22.67 22.58
C VAL A 28 -4.39 -22.05 21.19
N SER A 29 -3.21 -21.60 20.78
CA SER A 29 -2.94 -21.01 19.47
C SER A 29 -3.25 -21.98 18.32
N VAL A 30 -2.78 -23.23 18.41
CA VAL A 30 -3.08 -24.30 17.45
C VAL A 30 -4.59 -24.53 17.34
N THR A 31 -5.28 -24.70 18.48
CA THR A 31 -6.72 -24.96 18.50
C THR A 31 -7.52 -23.79 17.90
N ALA A 32 -7.09 -22.55 18.13
CA ALA A 32 -7.72 -21.37 17.55
C ALA A 32 -7.56 -21.34 16.02
N VAL A 33 -6.36 -21.61 15.52
CA VAL A 33 -6.10 -21.61 14.07
C VAL A 33 -6.76 -22.80 13.37
N GLU A 34 -6.82 -23.98 13.99
CA GLU A 34 -7.63 -25.12 13.48
C GLU A 34 -9.11 -24.74 13.27
N LYS A 35 -9.69 -23.97 14.19
CA LYS A 35 -11.06 -23.46 14.07
C LYS A 35 -11.22 -22.44 12.95
N ILE A 36 -10.26 -21.53 12.78
CA ILE A 36 -10.25 -20.55 11.68
C ILE A 36 -10.23 -21.28 10.33
N LEU A 37 -9.38 -22.30 10.21
CA LEU A 37 -9.22 -23.11 8.99
C LEU A 37 -10.35 -24.12 8.77
N LYS A 38 -11.18 -24.39 9.81
CA LYS A 38 -12.14 -25.50 9.84
C LYS A 38 -11.48 -26.84 9.49
N TYR A 39 -10.24 -27.02 9.93
CA TYR A 39 -9.40 -28.17 9.61
C TYR A 39 -8.66 -28.63 10.87
N SER A 40 -8.69 -29.94 11.12
CA SER A 40 -7.93 -30.55 12.21
C SER A 40 -6.71 -31.28 11.66
N PHE A 41 -5.54 -30.89 12.16
CA PHE A 41 -4.26 -31.45 11.75
C PHE A 41 -4.05 -32.84 12.33
N LYS A 42 -3.57 -33.77 11.50
CA LYS A 42 -3.08 -35.07 11.99
C LYS A 42 -1.81 -34.89 12.80
N ASN A 43 -0.92 -34.00 12.36
CA ASN A 43 0.29 -33.63 13.06
C ASN A 43 0.27 -32.13 13.45
N LYS A 44 -0.22 -31.84 14.66
CA LYS A 44 -0.30 -30.48 15.22
C LYS A 44 1.04 -29.74 15.27
N LYS A 45 2.18 -30.45 15.32
CA LYS A 45 3.51 -29.84 15.30
C LYS A 45 3.81 -29.06 14.02
N LEU A 46 3.17 -29.42 12.90
CA LEU A 46 3.30 -28.65 11.65
C LEU A 46 2.72 -27.25 11.81
N LEU A 47 1.56 -27.14 12.48
CA LEU A 47 0.95 -25.85 12.76
C LEU A 47 1.72 -25.06 13.83
N GLU A 48 2.26 -25.74 14.85
CA GLU A 48 3.15 -25.11 15.83
C GLU A 48 4.40 -24.50 15.16
N GLU A 49 5.05 -25.23 14.26
CA GLU A 49 6.18 -24.73 13.47
C GLU A 49 5.77 -23.55 12.58
N ALA A 50 4.62 -23.64 11.90
CA ALA A 50 4.10 -22.58 11.05
C ALA A 50 3.81 -21.27 11.80
N LEU A 51 3.44 -21.37 13.08
CA LEU A 51 3.15 -20.24 13.96
C LEU A 51 4.35 -19.78 14.80
N THR A 52 5.57 -20.27 14.52
CA THR A 52 6.77 -19.93 15.30
C THR A 52 7.74 -19.05 14.50
N HIS A 53 7.95 -17.81 14.95
CA HIS A 53 8.91 -16.89 14.33
C HIS A 53 10.37 -17.28 14.66
N SER A 54 11.30 -16.96 13.76
CA SER A 54 12.73 -17.31 13.87
C SER A 54 13.46 -16.69 15.07
N SER A 55 12.87 -15.70 15.73
CA SER A 55 13.36 -15.17 17.02
C SER A 55 13.33 -16.20 18.16
N CYS A 56 12.53 -17.27 18.03
CA CYS A 56 12.41 -18.33 19.03
C CYS A 56 13.45 -19.43 18.77
N THR A 57 14.67 -19.22 19.25
CA THR A 57 15.85 -20.07 18.94
C THR A 57 15.77 -21.51 19.45
N GLY A 58 14.80 -21.83 20.32
CA GLY A 58 14.59 -23.18 20.87
C GLY A 58 13.57 -24.04 20.11
N SER A 59 13.08 -23.62 18.95
CA SER A 59 12.06 -24.34 18.18
C SER A 59 12.29 -24.18 16.68
N SER A 60 11.77 -25.14 15.88
CA SER A 60 11.70 -24.96 14.42
C SER A 60 10.86 -23.73 14.10
N SER A 61 11.38 -22.88 13.21
CA SER A 61 10.67 -21.69 12.75
C SER A 61 9.92 -21.95 11.45
N TYR A 62 8.95 -21.09 11.16
CA TYR A 62 8.08 -21.21 9.99
C TYR A 62 8.81 -21.16 8.63
N GLN A 63 10.08 -20.73 8.58
CA GLN A 63 10.77 -20.36 7.33
C GLN A 63 10.84 -21.50 6.30
N ARG A 64 10.96 -22.75 6.74
CA ARG A 64 10.96 -23.90 5.81
C ARG A 64 9.56 -24.16 5.24
N LEU A 65 8.53 -23.93 6.05
CA LEU A 65 7.14 -24.02 5.62
C LEU A 65 6.78 -22.84 4.71
N GLU A 66 7.17 -21.60 5.02
CA GLU A 66 7.03 -20.42 4.14
C GLU A 66 7.58 -20.71 2.74
N PHE A 67 8.82 -21.21 2.64
CA PHE A 67 9.44 -21.54 1.36
C PHE A 67 8.61 -22.50 0.50
N VAL A 68 8.01 -23.52 1.11
CA VAL A 68 7.13 -24.47 0.40
C VAL A 68 5.76 -23.84 0.12
N GLY A 69 5.27 -23.03 1.06
CA GLY A 69 3.98 -22.38 1.06
C GLY A 69 3.81 -21.38 -0.08
N ASP A 70 4.80 -20.52 -0.31
CA ASP A 70 4.81 -19.57 -1.43
C ASP A 70 4.60 -20.30 -2.78
N ALA A 71 5.38 -21.35 -3.02
CA ALA A 71 5.27 -22.15 -4.23
C ALA A 71 3.93 -22.90 -4.34
N ALA A 72 3.48 -23.56 -3.27
CA ALA A 72 2.25 -24.33 -3.25
C ALA A 72 1.01 -23.43 -3.41
N LEU A 73 0.94 -22.34 -2.64
CA LEU A 73 -0.15 -21.38 -2.72
C LEU A 73 -0.20 -20.71 -4.09
N GLY A 74 0.95 -20.32 -4.62
CA GLY A 74 1.08 -19.73 -5.95
C GLY A 74 0.59 -20.66 -7.06
N LEU A 75 0.90 -21.96 -6.99
CA LEU A 75 0.44 -22.95 -7.97
C LEU A 75 -1.05 -23.27 -7.80
N ALA A 76 -1.54 -23.40 -6.56
CA ALA A 76 -2.95 -23.67 -6.30
C ALA A 76 -3.86 -22.55 -6.82
N LEU A 77 -3.48 -21.29 -6.57
CA LEU A 77 -4.18 -20.14 -7.11
C LEU A 77 -4.07 -20.07 -8.64
N ALA A 78 -2.89 -20.33 -9.21
CA ALA A 78 -2.72 -20.35 -10.67
C ALA A 78 -3.64 -21.39 -11.32
N ASN A 79 -3.75 -22.60 -10.75
CA ASN A 79 -4.68 -23.63 -11.22
C ASN A 79 -6.14 -23.16 -11.11
N TYR A 80 -6.52 -22.54 -9.99
CA TYR A 80 -7.88 -22.01 -9.79
C TYR A 80 -8.24 -20.95 -10.85
N VAL A 81 -7.37 -19.96 -11.05
CA VAL A 81 -7.59 -18.87 -12.00
C VAL A 81 -7.56 -19.37 -13.46
N PHE A 82 -6.64 -20.29 -13.80
CA PHE A 82 -6.55 -20.90 -15.13
C PHE A 82 -7.84 -21.66 -15.50
N LEU A 83 -8.41 -22.40 -14.55
CA LEU A 83 -9.67 -23.12 -14.75
C LEU A 83 -10.89 -22.19 -14.78
N LEU A 84 -10.85 -21.11 -14.00
CA LEU A 84 -11.94 -20.12 -13.94
C LEU A 84 -12.00 -19.26 -15.21
N TYR A 85 -10.86 -18.98 -15.84
CA TYR A 85 -10.75 -18.16 -17.04
C TYR A 85 -10.01 -18.87 -18.19
N PRO A 86 -10.62 -19.86 -18.86
CA PRO A 86 -9.94 -20.69 -19.88
C PRO A 86 -9.39 -19.91 -21.09
N ASP A 87 -10.06 -18.81 -21.46
CA ASP A 87 -9.75 -18.02 -22.66
C ASP A 87 -8.99 -16.72 -22.36
N LEU A 88 -8.60 -16.50 -21.10
CA LEU A 88 -7.96 -15.27 -20.67
C LEU A 88 -6.48 -15.24 -21.05
N ASP A 89 -5.99 -14.08 -21.46
CA ASP A 89 -4.60 -13.95 -21.87
C ASP A 89 -3.62 -14.18 -20.68
N PRO A 90 -2.41 -14.71 -20.94
CA PRO A 90 -1.43 -14.98 -19.91
C PRO A 90 -1.03 -13.76 -19.05
N GLY A 91 -1.12 -12.55 -19.62
CA GLY A 91 -0.81 -11.30 -18.92
C GLY A 91 -1.86 -11.00 -17.85
N LYS A 92 -3.15 -11.04 -18.21
CA LYS A 92 -4.27 -10.88 -17.27
C LYS A 92 -4.33 -11.99 -16.23
N LEU A 93 -4.04 -13.25 -16.60
CA LEU A 93 -3.90 -14.34 -15.62
C LEU A 93 -2.81 -14.03 -14.58
N SER A 94 -1.67 -13.50 -15.03
CA SER A 94 -0.57 -13.09 -14.14
C SER A 94 -0.98 -11.92 -13.23
N LEU A 95 -1.78 -10.98 -13.72
CA LEU A 95 -2.31 -9.87 -12.92
C LEU A 95 -3.26 -10.36 -11.82
N VAL A 96 -4.23 -11.23 -12.15
CA VAL A 96 -5.15 -11.83 -11.18
C VAL A 96 -4.39 -12.62 -10.13
N ARG A 97 -3.38 -13.39 -10.55
CA ARG A 97 -2.51 -14.12 -9.63
C ARG A 97 -1.79 -13.15 -8.69
N ALA A 98 -1.07 -12.17 -9.21
CA ALA A 98 -0.29 -11.23 -8.41
C ALA A 98 -1.14 -10.43 -7.41
N ALA A 99 -2.39 -10.08 -7.76
CA ALA A 99 -3.31 -9.40 -6.86
C ALA A 99 -3.69 -10.23 -5.62
N ASN A 100 -3.63 -11.56 -5.71
CA ASN A 100 -4.08 -12.48 -4.66
C ASN A 100 -2.97 -13.09 -3.81
N ILE A 101 -1.73 -13.09 -4.29
CA ILE A 101 -0.55 -13.63 -3.55
C ILE A 101 0.54 -12.58 -3.32
N SER A 102 0.19 -11.29 -3.36
CA SER A 102 1.15 -10.25 -2.96
C SER A 102 1.35 -10.27 -1.44
N THR A 103 2.53 -9.87 -0.97
CA THR A 103 2.83 -9.72 0.48
C THR A 103 1.79 -8.84 1.17
N GLU A 104 1.34 -7.76 0.52
CA GLU A 104 0.30 -6.88 1.03
C GLU A 104 -1.03 -7.62 1.21
N LYS A 105 -1.48 -8.37 0.20
CA LYS A 105 -2.72 -9.14 0.24
C LYS A 105 -2.70 -10.20 1.33
N LEU A 106 -1.62 -10.98 1.41
CA LEU A 106 -1.48 -12.05 2.41
C LEU A 106 -1.33 -11.47 3.83
N ALA A 107 -0.64 -10.34 4.00
CA ALA A 107 -0.58 -9.66 5.29
C ALA A 107 -1.97 -9.19 5.75
N ARG A 108 -2.80 -8.65 4.86
CA ARG A 108 -4.20 -8.29 5.17
C ARG A 108 -5.06 -9.51 5.52
N VAL A 109 -4.83 -10.65 4.88
CA VAL A 109 -5.47 -11.93 5.27
C VAL A 109 -5.11 -12.29 6.71
N ALA A 110 -3.82 -12.20 7.08
CA ALA A 110 -3.38 -12.46 8.44
C ALA A 110 -4.03 -11.51 9.47
N VAL A 111 -4.20 -10.23 9.11
CA VAL A 111 -4.89 -9.24 9.97
C VAL A 111 -6.38 -9.56 10.11
N ARG A 112 -7.08 -9.83 8.99
CA ARG A 112 -8.52 -10.14 8.97
C ARG A 112 -8.87 -11.32 9.88
N HIS A 113 -8.06 -12.37 9.84
CA HIS A 113 -8.23 -13.56 10.66
C HIS A 113 -7.49 -13.50 11.99
N GLN A 114 -6.84 -12.37 12.30
CA GLN A 114 -6.08 -12.14 13.53
C GLN A 114 -4.99 -13.19 13.78
N LEU A 115 -4.45 -13.81 12.72
CA LEU A 115 -3.45 -14.88 12.81
C LEU A 115 -2.21 -14.44 13.58
N TYR A 116 -1.85 -13.16 13.48
CA TYR A 116 -0.73 -12.56 14.19
C TYR A 116 -0.79 -12.69 15.72
N LYS A 117 -1.99 -12.88 16.30
CA LYS A 117 -2.18 -13.08 17.75
C LYS A 117 -1.75 -14.46 18.22
N TYR A 118 -1.65 -15.42 17.30
CA TYR A 118 -1.30 -16.82 17.58
C TYR A 118 0.14 -17.14 17.19
N VAL A 119 0.91 -16.13 16.78
CA VAL A 119 2.32 -16.29 16.39
C VAL A 119 3.19 -16.16 17.62
N ARG A 120 3.96 -17.21 17.91
CA ARG A 120 4.98 -17.19 18.95
C ARG A 120 6.23 -16.47 18.47
N HIS A 121 6.62 -15.39 19.14
CA HIS A 121 7.81 -14.61 18.82
C HIS A 121 8.42 -13.95 20.07
N ASN A 122 9.72 -13.62 20.00
CA ASN A 122 10.46 -12.89 21.04
C ASN A 122 10.97 -11.52 20.51
N ALA A 123 10.36 -11.00 19.45
CA ALA A 123 10.84 -9.81 18.73
C ALA A 123 9.93 -8.59 18.99
N THR A 124 10.29 -7.75 19.96
CA THR A 124 9.51 -6.54 20.31
C THR A 124 9.35 -5.56 19.15
N ALA A 125 10.38 -5.38 18.32
CA ALA A 125 10.32 -4.53 17.13
C ALA A 125 9.33 -5.03 16.05
N LEU A 126 8.93 -6.31 16.12
CA LEU A 126 7.90 -6.87 15.25
C LEU A 126 6.51 -6.40 15.67
N GLU A 127 6.25 -6.38 16.98
CA GLU A 127 4.95 -6.01 17.54
C GLU A 127 4.54 -4.59 17.16
N GLU A 128 5.48 -3.64 17.18
CA GLU A 128 5.20 -2.26 16.79
C GLU A 128 4.78 -2.17 15.33
N LYS A 129 5.53 -2.81 14.42
CA LYS A 129 5.23 -2.82 12.99
C LYS A 129 3.91 -3.52 12.67
N VAL A 130 3.63 -4.64 13.32
CA VAL A 130 2.36 -5.36 13.16
C VAL A 130 1.21 -4.51 13.66
N ARG A 131 1.34 -3.89 14.83
CA ARG A 131 0.32 -3.00 15.41
C ARG A 131 0.01 -1.80 14.51
N ASP A 132 1.04 -1.16 13.96
CA ASP A 132 0.86 0.01 13.10
C ASP A 132 0.18 -0.39 11.78
N PHE A 133 0.55 -1.53 11.20
CA PHE A 133 -0.12 -2.07 10.01
C PHE A 133 -1.57 -2.50 10.28
N VAL A 134 -1.86 -3.13 11.42
CA VAL A 134 -3.23 -3.48 11.81
C VAL A 134 -4.10 -2.22 11.89
N LYS A 135 -3.61 -1.17 12.54
CA LYS A 135 -4.33 0.11 12.63
C LYS A 135 -4.55 0.75 11.27
N SER A 136 -3.57 0.70 10.36
CA SER A 136 -3.75 1.26 9.02
C SER A 136 -4.80 0.50 8.23
N VAL A 137 -4.79 -0.84 8.28
CA VAL A 137 -5.79 -1.68 7.61
C VAL A 137 -7.20 -1.43 8.16
N GLU A 138 -7.37 -1.18 9.46
CA GLU A 138 -8.66 -0.84 10.07
C GLU A 138 -9.21 0.54 9.65
N GLN A 139 -8.33 1.46 9.23
CA GLN A 139 -8.71 2.81 8.79
C GLN A 139 -8.94 2.90 7.28
N GLU A 140 -8.51 1.90 6.52
CA GLU A 140 -8.64 1.82 5.08
C GLU A 140 -9.98 1.17 4.69
N ASP A 141 -10.57 1.63 3.57
CA ASP A 141 -11.74 0.96 3.00
C ASP A 141 -11.32 -0.42 2.45
N GLU A 142 -12.15 -1.46 2.69
CA GLU A 142 -11.88 -2.84 2.29
C GLU A 142 -11.66 -3.03 0.77
N ALA A 143 -11.99 -2.02 -0.04
CA ALA A 143 -11.98 -2.06 -1.50
C ALA A 143 -10.60 -1.83 -2.14
N GLU A 144 -9.55 -1.45 -1.41
CA GLU A 144 -8.25 -1.11 -2.03
C GLU A 144 -7.47 -2.37 -2.46
N VAL A 145 -7.40 -2.63 -3.76
CA VAL A 145 -6.75 -3.82 -4.33
C VAL A 145 -5.22 -3.69 -4.40
N TYR A 146 -4.72 -2.46 -4.47
CA TYR A 146 -3.30 -2.19 -4.72
C TYR A 146 -2.70 -1.21 -3.73
N GLY A 147 -1.63 -1.67 -3.08
CA GLY A 147 -0.88 -0.89 -2.11
C GLY A 147 -1.55 -0.84 -0.73
N GLY A 148 -0.99 -0.01 0.12
CA GLY A 148 -1.47 0.30 1.47
C GLY A 148 -0.78 1.58 1.97
N LEU A 149 -1.34 2.23 2.98
CA LEU A 149 -0.76 3.44 3.58
C LEU A 149 0.60 3.14 4.21
N VAL A 150 0.71 1.97 4.83
CA VAL A 150 1.91 1.49 5.53
C VAL A 150 2.45 0.24 4.84
N LYS A 151 3.76 0.05 4.90
CA LYS A 151 4.41 -1.17 4.42
C LYS A 151 3.92 -2.40 5.20
N ALA A 152 3.32 -3.37 4.50
CA ALA A 152 3.03 -4.68 5.07
C ALA A 152 4.28 -5.33 5.72
N PRO A 153 4.21 -5.73 7.00
CA PRO A 153 5.22 -6.55 7.64
C PRO A 153 5.29 -7.92 6.95
N LYS A 154 6.45 -8.27 6.38
CA LYS A 154 6.63 -9.53 5.63
C LYS A 154 6.22 -10.75 6.44
N VAL A 155 6.47 -10.74 7.76
CA VAL A 155 6.07 -11.83 8.67
C VAL A 155 4.60 -12.21 8.54
N LEU A 156 3.70 -11.26 8.29
CA LEU A 156 2.27 -11.54 8.23
C LEU A 156 1.93 -12.37 6.99
N ALA A 157 2.58 -12.06 5.86
CA ALA A 157 2.46 -12.88 4.65
C ALA A 157 3.11 -14.26 4.85
N ASP A 158 4.31 -14.29 5.42
CA ASP A 158 5.06 -15.53 5.67
C ASP A 158 4.25 -16.52 6.53
N ILE A 159 3.48 -16.02 7.50
CA ILE A 159 2.63 -16.85 8.37
C ILE A 159 1.44 -17.44 7.61
N VAL A 160 0.84 -16.71 6.66
CA VAL A 160 -0.22 -17.28 5.81
C VAL A 160 0.35 -18.38 4.92
N GLU A 161 1.52 -18.15 4.34
CA GLU A 161 2.23 -19.13 3.50
C GLU A 161 2.65 -20.36 4.31
N SER A 162 3.20 -20.18 5.51
CA SER A 162 3.61 -21.29 6.37
C SER A 162 2.43 -22.13 6.85
N VAL A 163 1.29 -21.51 7.17
CA VAL A 163 0.05 -22.20 7.53
C VAL A 163 -0.50 -22.99 6.33
N ALA A 164 -0.49 -22.40 5.13
CA ALA A 164 -0.86 -23.12 3.91
C ALA A 164 0.06 -24.33 3.65
N ALA A 165 1.37 -24.17 3.85
CA ALA A 165 2.33 -25.25 3.74
C ALA A 165 2.13 -26.34 4.79
N ALA A 166 1.78 -25.98 6.03
CA ALA A 166 1.48 -26.96 7.07
C ALA A 166 0.30 -27.85 6.65
N VAL A 167 -0.78 -27.26 6.11
CA VAL A 167 -1.92 -28.02 5.55
C VAL A 167 -1.48 -28.87 4.36
N TYR A 168 -0.64 -28.33 3.47
CA TYR A 168 -0.13 -29.05 2.32
C TYR A 168 0.68 -30.30 2.72
N VAL A 169 1.53 -30.19 3.74
CA VAL A 169 2.32 -31.31 4.26
C VAL A 169 1.42 -32.33 4.99
N ASP A 170 0.48 -31.87 5.83
CA ASP A 170 -0.43 -32.76 6.58
C ASP A 170 -1.42 -33.53 5.67
N SER A 171 -1.74 -32.94 4.52
CA SER A 171 -2.51 -33.56 3.44
C SER A 171 -1.66 -34.40 2.47
N ASN A 172 -0.42 -34.73 2.83
CA ASN A 172 0.50 -35.55 2.03
C ASN A 172 0.78 -34.96 0.64
N PHE A 173 1.02 -33.65 0.60
CA PHE A 173 1.32 -32.88 -0.61
C PHE A 173 0.18 -32.91 -1.66
N ASP A 174 -1.07 -33.03 -1.22
CA ASP A 174 -2.23 -32.90 -2.10
C ASP A 174 -2.65 -31.42 -2.23
N LEU A 175 -2.28 -30.82 -3.36
CA LEU A 175 -2.55 -29.42 -3.66
C LEU A 175 -4.05 -29.11 -3.68
N LYS A 176 -4.89 -30.06 -4.12
CA LYS A 176 -6.34 -29.86 -4.20
C LYS A 176 -6.95 -29.79 -2.79
N SER A 177 -6.57 -30.71 -1.92
CA SER A 177 -7.00 -30.70 -0.52
C SER A 177 -6.53 -29.43 0.20
N MET A 178 -5.26 -29.04 0.01
CA MET A 178 -4.73 -27.78 0.56
C MET A 178 -5.56 -26.58 0.08
N TRP A 179 -5.83 -26.47 -1.22
CA TRP A 179 -6.62 -25.36 -1.77
C TRP A 179 -8.02 -25.29 -1.16
N LEU A 180 -8.72 -26.42 -1.04
CA LEU A 180 -10.08 -26.45 -0.47
C LEU A 180 -10.13 -25.98 0.99
N ILE A 181 -9.07 -26.21 1.76
CA ILE A 181 -8.97 -25.79 3.16
C ILE A 181 -8.57 -24.31 3.26
N ILE A 182 -7.55 -23.89 2.49
CA ILE A 182 -6.96 -22.55 2.58
C ILE A 182 -7.77 -21.50 1.82
N ARG A 183 -8.59 -21.88 0.84
CA ARG A 183 -9.36 -20.91 0.04
C ARG A 183 -10.21 -19.98 0.90
N ASP A 184 -10.96 -20.53 1.86
CA ASP A 184 -11.82 -19.74 2.77
C ASP A 184 -11.02 -18.68 3.54
N LEU A 185 -9.75 -18.96 3.87
CA LEU A 185 -8.84 -18.01 4.54
C LEU A 185 -8.43 -16.86 3.61
N LEU A 186 -8.32 -17.10 2.31
CA LEU A 186 -7.88 -16.08 1.35
C LEU A 186 -9.00 -15.14 0.89
N GLU A 187 -10.26 -15.44 1.22
CA GLU A 187 -11.40 -14.63 0.79
C GLU A 187 -11.35 -13.21 1.41
N PRO A 188 -11.82 -12.17 0.69
CA PRO A 188 -12.31 -12.22 -0.69
C PRO A 188 -11.17 -12.38 -1.71
N ILE A 189 -11.27 -13.33 -2.63
CA ILE A 189 -10.32 -13.47 -3.74
C ILE A 189 -10.61 -12.40 -4.79
N VAL A 190 -9.60 -11.63 -5.17
CA VAL A 190 -9.69 -10.55 -6.16
C VAL A 190 -9.87 -11.14 -7.55
N MET A 191 -11.04 -10.92 -8.14
CA MET A 191 -11.42 -11.42 -9.46
C MET A 191 -11.12 -10.39 -10.57
N LEU A 192 -11.21 -10.83 -11.83
CA LEU A 192 -10.85 -10.00 -12.99
C LEU A 192 -11.76 -8.76 -13.09
N ASP A 193 -13.05 -8.90 -12.85
CA ASP A 193 -14.03 -7.80 -12.85
C ASP A 193 -13.67 -6.70 -11.85
N VAL A 194 -13.17 -7.08 -10.66
CA VAL A 194 -12.68 -6.12 -9.66
C VAL A 194 -11.45 -5.39 -10.17
N LEU A 195 -10.51 -6.08 -10.82
CA LEU A 195 -9.31 -5.47 -11.41
C LEU A 195 -9.63 -4.58 -12.60
N GLU A 196 -10.68 -4.89 -13.37
CA GLU A 196 -11.15 -4.05 -14.48
C GLU A 196 -11.84 -2.78 -13.97
N GLN A 197 -12.54 -2.85 -12.83
CA GLN A 197 -13.11 -1.68 -12.16
C GLN A 197 -12.06 -0.83 -11.43
N GLN A 198 -10.98 -1.45 -10.96
CA GLN A 198 -9.86 -0.81 -10.31
C GLN A 198 -8.55 -1.15 -11.02
N PRO A 199 -8.31 -0.63 -12.23
CA PRO A 199 -7.08 -0.92 -12.97
C PRO A 199 -5.86 -0.37 -12.24
N GLN A 200 -4.72 -1.04 -12.40
CA GLN A 200 -3.46 -0.59 -11.82
C GLN A 200 -3.16 0.87 -12.23
N PRO A 201 -3.10 1.83 -11.30
CA PRO A 201 -2.93 3.25 -11.62
C PRO A 201 -1.71 3.55 -12.50
N VAL A 202 -0.60 2.85 -12.30
CA VAL A 202 0.60 3.04 -13.13
C VAL A 202 0.33 2.60 -14.56
N THR A 203 -0.19 1.39 -14.75
CA THR A 203 -0.50 0.86 -16.08
C THR A 203 -1.56 1.71 -16.79
N MET A 204 -2.63 2.08 -16.09
CA MET A 204 -3.70 2.93 -16.62
C MET A 204 -3.18 4.29 -17.07
N LEU A 205 -2.26 4.91 -16.32
CA LEU A 205 -1.63 6.16 -16.71
C LEU A 205 -0.85 6.01 -18.03
N PHE A 206 -0.04 4.96 -18.15
CA PHE A 206 0.70 4.70 -19.40
C PHE A 206 -0.24 4.46 -20.57
N GLU A 207 -1.29 3.65 -20.40
CA GLU A 207 -2.24 3.34 -21.47
C GLU A 207 -3.03 4.57 -21.93
N LEU A 208 -3.51 5.40 -21.01
CA LEU A 208 -4.25 6.62 -21.33
C LEU A 208 -3.37 7.61 -22.10
N CYS A 209 -2.18 7.91 -21.58
CA CYS A 209 -1.28 8.84 -22.25
C CYS A 209 -0.80 8.30 -23.61
N GLN A 210 -0.55 6.99 -23.74
CA GLN A 210 -0.15 6.39 -25.01
C GLN A 210 -1.26 6.49 -26.06
N LYS A 211 -2.54 6.33 -25.67
CA LYS A 211 -3.68 6.52 -26.58
C LYS A 211 -3.73 7.94 -27.16
N ASP A 212 -3.31 8.93 -26.38
CA ASP A 212 -3.24 10.33 -26.80
C ASP A 212 -1.91 10.71 -27.48
N GLY A 213 -1.02 9.72 -27.72
CA GLY A 213 0.29 9.96 -28.32
C GLY A 213 1.30 10.66 -27.39
N LYS A 214 1.04 10.70 -26.08
CA LYS A 214 1.88 11.35 -25.07
C LYS A 214 2.86 10.35 -24.45
N GLN A 215 4.07 10.81 -24.15
CA GLN A 215 5.09 10.03 -23.45
C GLN A 215 4.99 10.22 -21.94
N VAL A 216 4.95 9.14 -21.16
CA VAL A 216 4.99 9.18 -19.70
C VAL A 216 6.36 8.77 -19.18
N ASP A 217 6.93 9.59 -18.30
CA ASP A 217 8.15 9.27 -17.56
C ASP A 217 7.90 9.34 -16.06
N ILE A 218 8.17 8.25 -15.33
CA ILE A 218 8.12 8.24 -13.86
C ILE A 218 9.54 8.25 -13.31
N LYS A 219 9.97 9.39 -12.78
CA LYS A 219 11.28 9.55 -12.12
C LYS A 219 11.16 9.20 -10.64
N HIS A 220 12.15 8.46 -10.13
CA HIS A 220 12.20 8.07 -8.73
C HIS A 220 13.51 8.50 -8.06
N TRP A 221 13.43 8.86 -6.78
CA TRP A 221 14.61 9.10 -5.94
C TRP A 221 14.26 8.89 -4.47
N ARG A 222 15.27 8.80 -3.61
CA ARG A 222 15.10 8.59 -2.17
C ARG A 222 15.53 9.84 -1.39
N LYS A 223 14.75 10.23 -0.38
CA LYS A 223 15.04 11.35 0.52
C LYS A 223 14.87 10.86 1.97
N GLY A 224 15.98 10.62 2.66
CA GLY A 224 15.95 9.98 3.97
C GLY A 224 15.41 8.56 3.89
N GLU A 225 14.41 8.24 4.71
CA GLU A 225 13.75 6.93 4.74
C GLU A 225 12.57 6.80 3.77
N ARG A 226 12.25 7.87 3.01
CA ARG A 226 11.12 7.88 2.07
C ARG A 226 11.59 7.84 0.62
N ASP A 227 10.91 7.03 -0.18
CA ASP A 227 10.98 7.02 -1.63
C ASP A 227 9.98 8.03 -2.22
N ILE A 228 10.41 8.79 -3.20
CA ILE A 228 9.60 9.79 -3.90
C ILE A 228 9.54 9.40 -5.38
N ALA A 229 8.33 9.45 -5.94
CA ALA A 229 8.10 9.27 -7.36
C ALA A 229 7.41 10.50 -7.94
N SER A 230 7.81 10.89 -9.15
CA SER A 230 7.23 12.01 -9.89
C SER A 230 6.92 11.60 -11.32
N VAL A 231 5.69 11.89 -11.73
CA VAL A 231 5.16 11.63 -13.06
C VAL A 231 5.36 12.87 -13.93
N TYR A 232 5.91 12.65 -15.11
CA TYR A 232 6.04 13.63 -16.18
C TYR A 232 5.31 13.12 -17.43
N VAL A 233 4.60 14.00 -18.12
CA VAL A 233 3.95 13.71 -19.40
C VAL A 233 4.48 14.70 -20.43
N ASP A 234 5.07 14.20 -21.53
CA ASP A 234 5.78 14.98 -22.55
C ASP A 234 6.80 15.95 -21.94
N GLY A 235 7.53 15.49 -20.93
CA GLY A 235 8.52 16.28 -20.19
C GLY A 235 7.95 17.25 -19.14
N HIS A 236 6.62 17.45 -19.09
CA HIS A 236 5.97 18.34 -18.14
C HIS A 236 5.60 17.61 -16.85
N PHE A 237 5.88 18.22 -15.70
CA PHE A 237 5.55 17.65 -14.40
C PHE A 237 4.03 17.63 -14.16
N VAL A 238 3.50 16.46 -13.81
CA VAL A 238 2.06 16.28 -13.55
C VAL A 238 1.78 16.17 -12.05
N ALA A 239 2.38 15.19 -11.39
CA ALA A 239 2.15 14.89 -9.99
C ALA A 239 3.34 14.16 -9.35
N SER A 240 3.41 14.18 -8.03
CA SER A 240 4.36 13.39 -7.25
C SER A 240 3.77 12.91 -5.94
N ALA A 241 4.31 11.81 -5.44
CA ALA A 241 3.96 11.26 -4.14
C ALA A 241 5.19 10.67 -3.46
N SER A 242 5.11 10.53 -2.14
CA SER A 242 6.12 9.87 -1.32
C SER A 242 5.53 8.67 -0.58
N SER A 243 6.36 7.67 -0.32
CA SER A 243 6.04 6.50 0.50
C SER A 243 7.33 5.88 1.04
N GLU A 244 7.25 5.06 2.08
CA GLU A 244 8.38 4.24 2.53
C GLU A 244 8.79 3.16 1.51
N GLN A 245 7.91 2.86 0.55
CA GLN A 245 8.18 1.92 -0.52
C GLN A 245 8.21 2.59 -1.89
N LYS A 246 9.27 2.31 -2.65
CA LYS A 246 9.40 2.73 -4.06
C LYS A 246 8.16 2.46 -4.91
N GLU A 247 7.58 1.26 -4.82
CA GLU A 247 6.44 0.89 -5.66
C GLU A 247 5.15 1.61 -5.23
N ASN A 248 4.89 1.76 -3.92
CA ASN A 248 3.76 2.58 -3.44
C ASN A 248 3.93 4.05 -3.79
N ALA A 249 5.16 4.60 -3.75
CA ALA A 249 5.41 5.98 -4.16
C ALA A 249 5.03 6.19 -5.64
N LYS A 250 5.42 5.26 -6.54
CA LYS A 250 5.01 5.31 -7.95
C LYS A 250 3.51 5.16 -8.11
N LEU A 251 2.89 4.21 -7.39
CA LEU A 251 1.46 3.97 -7.40
C LEU A 251 0.68 5.23 -7.01
N HIS A 252 1.03 5.85 -5.89
CA HIS A 252 0.40 7.07 -5.40
C HIS A 252 0.63 8.25 -6.35
N ALA A 253 1.83 8.39 -6.92
CA ALA A 253 2.12 9.42 -7.90
C ALA A 253 1.28 9.24 -9.18
N ALA A 254 1.09 7.99 -9.63
CA ALA A 254 0.23 7.67 -10.76
C ALA A 254 -1.26 7.92 -10.44
N LYS A 255 -1.76 7.52 -9.26
CA LYS A 255 -3.13 7.86 -8.80
C LYS A 255 -3.36 9.38 -8.83
N ALA A 256 -2.40 10.16 -8.31
CA ALA A 256 -2.46 11.61 -8.32
C ALA A 256 -2.43 12.20 -9.74
N ALA A 257 -1.58 11.66 -10.62
CA ALA A 257 -1.50 12.07 -12.02
C ALA A 257 -2.79 11.77 -12.79
N LEU A 258 -3.37 10.57 -12.61
CA LEU A 258 -4.63 10.18 -13.24
C LEU A 258 -5.78 11.11 -12.84
N ARG A 259 -5.88 11.47 -11.55
CA ARG A 259 -6.89 12.43 -11.08
C ARG A 259 -6.72 13.78 -11.75
N LYS A 260 -5.48 14.28 -11.85
CA LYS A 260 -5.19 15.57 -12.48
C LYS A 260 -5.51 15.55 -13.98
N LEU A 261 -5.10 14.51 -14.69
CA LEU A 261 -5.37 14.36 -16.13
C LEU A 261 -6.86 14.17 -16.41
N SER A 262 -7.58 13.40 -15.58
CA SER A 262 -9.03 13.19 -15.74
C SER A 262 -9.84 14.47 -15.56
N TYR A 263 -9.37 15.42 -14.74
CA TYR A 263 -9.98 16.75 -14.63
C TYR A 263 -9.78 17.57 -15.90
N ASP A 264 -8.64 17.44 -16.60
CA ASP A 264 -8.41 18.12 -17.88
C ASP A 264 -9.24 17.51 -19.03
N PHE A 265 -9.59 16.21 -18.98
CA PHE A 265 -10.40 15.57 -20.02
C PHE A 265 -11.91 15.83 -19.93
N GLY A 266 -12.40 16.32 -18.78
CA GLY A 266 -13.80 16.72 -18.59
C GLY A 266 -14.21 17.97 -19.39
N ASP A 267 -13.24 18.73 -19.92
CA ASP A 267 -13.47 19.98 -20.66
C ASP A 267 -13.44 19.81 -22.20
N ILE A 268 -13.35 18.58 -22.72
CA ILE A 268 -13.45 18.32 -24.17
C ILE A 268 -14.93 18.16 -24.59
N MET A 269 -15.78 19.07 -24.13
CA MET A 269 -17.03 19.47 -24.77
C MET A 269 -17.24 20.98 -24.59
N ASN A 270 -16.23 21.79 -24.93
CA ASN A 270 -16.41 23.16 -25.39
C ASN A 270 -15.12 23.59 -26.11
N ALA A 271 -15.00 23.17 -27.36
CA ALA A 271 -14.02 23.73 -28.29
C ALA A 271 -14.44 25.16 -28.65
N ASP A 272 -14.13 26.12 -27.76
CA ASP A 272 -13.98 27.54 -28.13
C ASP A 272 -13.31 28.43 -27.05
N ILE A 273 -12.65 27.86 -26.03
CA ILE A 273 -11.97 28.63 -24.96
C ILE A 273 -10.46 28.31 -24.88
N PHE A 274 -9.87 27.66 -25.89
CA PHE A 274 -8.42 27.36 -25.90
C PHE A 274 -7.56 28.29 -26.77
N SER A 275 -8.04 29.50 -27.04
CA SER A 275 -7.22 30.58 -27.61
C SER A 275 -6.66 31.56 -26.58
N GLN A 276 -6.84 31.34 -25.26
CA GLN A 276 -6.42 32.31 -24.23
C GLN A 276 -5.64 31.79 -23.01
N LEU A 277 -5.17 30.54 -22.96
CA LEU A 277 -4.37 30.07 -21.82
C LEU A 277 -2.98 29.53 -22.20
N ASN A 278 -2.32 30.21 -23.14
CA ASN A 278 -0.85 30.31 -23.19
C ASN A 278 -0.38 31.53 -22.39
N GLY A 279 -0.83 31.65 -21.14
CA GLY A 279 -0.50 32.77 -20.26
C GLY A 279 0.03 32.28 -18.91
N ASP A 280 1.21 32.79 -18.55
CA ASP A 280 1.88 32.70 -17.24
C ASP A 280 0.98 33.10 -16.04
N ASN A 281 -0.01 32.31 -15.67
CA ASN A 281 -0.82 32.55 -14.46
C ASN A 281 -0.14 32.00 -13.20
N GLU A 282 1.12 32.38 -12.97
CA GLU A 282 1.73 32.16 -11.66
C GLU A 282 1.05 33.07 -10.62
N ILE A 283 0.68 32.49 -9.49
CA ILE A 283 0.09 33.23 -8.38
C ILE A 283 1.15 34.21 -7.87
N GLU A 284 0.89 35.51 -8.05
CA GLU A 284 1.76 36.55 -7.50
C GLU A 284 1.82 36.42 -5.97
N GLY A 285 3.03 36.40 -5.42
CA GLY A 285 3.26 36.19 -3.99
C GLY A 285 2.85 34.81 -3.46
N ALA A 286 2.75 33.78 -4.31
CA ALA A 286 2.41 32.41 -3.95
C ALA A 286 3.17 31.88 -2.73
N LYS A 287 4.47 32.17 -2.61
CA LYS A 287 5.27 31.74 -1.45
C LYS A 287 4.67 32.26 -0.14
N GLN A 288 4.35 33.55 -0.09
CA GLN A 288 3.74 34.17 1.08
C GLN A 288 2.34 33.62 1.34
N LYS A 289 1.51 33.50 0.29
CA LYS A 289 0.15 32.95 0.39
C LYS A 289 0.14 31.52 0.93
N LEU A 290 1.08 30.67 0.50
CA LEU A 290 1.23 29.30 1.00
C LEU A 290 1.65 29.28 2.47
N HIS A 291 2.56 30.16 2.89
CA HIS A 291 2.92 30.32 4.30
C HIS A 291 1.73 30.75 5.17
N GLU A 292 0.94 31.72 4.71
CA GLU A 292 -0.27 32.19 5.40
C GLU A 292 -1.32 31.08 5.51
N LEU A 293 -1.48 30.30 4.44
CA LEU A 293 -2.41 29.17 4.40
C LEU A 293 -2.03 28.07 5.40
N CYS A 294 -0.76 27.63 5.42
CA CYS A 294 -0.28 26.66 6.39
C CYS A 294 -0.49 27.16 7.83
N GLY A 295 -0.26 28.45 8.08
CA GLY A 295 -0.57 29.08 9.37
C GLY A 295 -2.05 29.00 9.74
N LYS A 296 -2.96 29.34 8.83
CA LYS A 296 -4.42 29.27 9.05
C LYS A 296 -4.91 27.85 9.33
N LYS A 297 -4.36 26.85 8.63
CA LYS A 297 -4.74 25.44 8.74
C LYS A 297 -3.98 24.68 9.83
N LYS A 298 -3.09 25.35 10.57
CA LYS A 298 -2.19 24.76 11.59
C LYS A 298 -1.27 23.65 11.05
N TRP A 299 -0.87 23.74 9.79
CA TRP A 299 0.10 22.84 9.18
C TRP A 299 1.53 23.29 9.48
N PRO A 300 2.51 22.37 9.51
CA PRO A 300 3.93 22.72 9.52
C PRO A 300 4.30 23.69 8.41
N ARG A 301 5.35 24.49 8.65
CA ARG A 301 5.78 25.50 7.68
C ARG A 301 6.28 24.83 6.39
N PRO A 302 5.94 25.39 5.21
CA PRO A 302 6.45 24.89 3.95
C PRO A 302 7.98 24.87 3.94
N ASN A 303 8.54 23.72 3.59
CA ASN A 303 9.98 23.55 3.46
C ASN A 303 10.37 23.68 1.98
N TYR A 304 11.15 24.71 1.67
CA TYR A 304 11.68 24.95 0.34
C TYR A 304 13.09 24.38 0.27
N ASN A 305 13.22 23.19 -0.33
CA ASN A 305 14.53 22.69 -0.67
C ASN A 305 14.94 23.30 -2.01
N SER A 306 15.92 24.21 -1.99
CA SER A 306 16.58 24.66 -3.23
C SER A 306 17.50 23.55 -3.74
N LEU A 307 16.93 22.54 -4.38
CA LEU A 307 17.72 21.49 -5.01
C LEU A 307 18.23 21.99 -6.37
N PHE A 308 19.47 22.47 -6.35
CA PHE A 308 20.39 22.63 -7.47
C PHE A 308 20.04 23.68 -8.54
N PRO A 309 21.05 24.40 -9.08
CA PRO A 309 20.92 24.96 -10.42
C PRO A 309 20.73 23.78 -11.38
N VAL A 310 19.71 23.82 -12.22
CA VAL A 310 19.50 22.78 -13.23
C VAL A 310 20.69 22.86 -14.17
N ASN A 311 21.61 21.91 -14.05
CA ASN A 311 22.38 21.41 -15.17
C ASN A 311 22.43 19.89 -15.04
N VAL A 312 21.81 19.27 -16.03
CA VAL A 312 22.09 17.91 -16.48
C VAL A 312 23.60 17.66 -16.34
N ARG A 313 23.96 16.74 -15.43
CA ARG A 313 25.31 16.23 -15.17
C ARG A 313 26.32 17.23 -14.57
N ARG A 314 26.89 16.78 -13.45
CA ARG A 314 28.16 17.23 -12.89
C ARG A 314 29.29 16.94 -13.91
N ILE A 315 29.57 17.86 -14.84
CA ILE A 315 30.88 17.95 -15.50
C ILE A 315 31.36 19.39 -15.37
N GLN A 316 32.51 19.52 -14.72
CA GLN A 316 33.26 20.75 -14.55
C GLN A 316 33.66 21.34 -15.91
N LYS A 317 33.17 22.55 -16.21
CA LYS A 317 34.00 23.63 -16.74
C LYS A 317 33.25 24.95 -16.62
N GLU A 318 33.86 25.89 -15.90
CA GLU A 318 33.50 27.30 -15.96
C GLU A 318 33.84 27.83 -17.35
N VAL A 319 32.83 28.08 -18.19
CA VAL A 319 32.76 29.26 -19.07
C VAL A 319 31.28 29.57 -19.30
N GLY A 320 30.83 30.75 -18.85
CA GLY A 320 29.45 31.23 -19.05
C GLY A 320 29.12 32.33 -18.05
N ARG A 321 28.46 33.40 -18.51
CA ARG A 321 28.18 34.57 -17.67
C ARG A 321 27.04 34.26 -16.67
N ALA A 322 27.05 34.91 -15.51
CA ALA A 322 26.13 34.65 -14.38
C ALA A 322 24.61 34.69 -14.70
N HIS A 323 24.20 35.18 -15.87
CA HIS A 323 22.81 35.33 -16.32
C HIS A 323 22.18 34.09 -16.95
N GLU A 324 22.91 33.00 -17.16
CA GLU A 324 22.36 31.76 -17.73
C GLU A 324 21.96 30.72 -16.67
N LYS A 325 22.05 31.06 -15.38
CA LYS A 325 21.70 30.14 -14.31
C LYS A 325 20.19 29.99 -14.20
N ARG A 326 19.76 28.75 -14.25
CA ARG A 326 18.36 28.36 -14.13
C ARG A 326 18.17 27.55 -12.86
N TYR A 327 17.12 27.87 -12.13
CA TYR A 327 16.84 27.36 -10.80
C TYR A 327 15.48 26.69 -10.79
N VAL A 328 15.43 25.52 -10.18
CA VAL A 328 14.19 24.82 -9.86
C VAL A 328 14.14 24.68 -8.35
N CYS A 329 12.96 24.86 -7.78
CA CYS A 329 12.74 24.69 -6.37
C CYS A 329 11.59 23.72 -6.16
N SER A 330 11.67 22.96 -5.08
CA SER A 330 10.57 22.13 -4.63
C SER A 330 10.11 22.59 -3.26
N VAL A 331 8.80 22.61 -3.07
CA VAL A 331 8.15 22.90 -1.80
C VAL A 331 7.51 21.65 -1.26
N GLU A 332 7.73 21.43 0.03
CA GLU A 332 7.16 20.33 0.79
C GLU A 332 6.27 20.91 1.89
N ILE A 333 5.04 20.40 2.00
CA ILE A 333 4.13 20.71 3.10
C ILE A 333 3.57 19.41 3.67
N GLU A 334 3.35 19.40 4.97
CA GLU A 334 2.75 18.28 5.67
C GLU A 334 1.31 18.67 6.04
N ILE A 335 0.35 17.89 5.57
CA ILE A 335 -1.09 18.08 5.84
C ILE A 335 -1.56 16.85 6.59
N THR A 336 -1.94 17.04 7.86
CA THR A 336 -2.28 15.96 8.80
C THR A 336 -1.22 14.87 8.85
N GLU A 337 -1.34 13.82 8.03
CA GLU A 337 -0.42 12.66 7.95
C GLU A 337 0.13 12.43 6.53
N VAL A 338 -0.17 13.33 5.59
CA VAL A 338 0.28 13.26 4.20
C VAL A 338 1.29 14.37 3.94
N VAL A 339 2.47 13.99 3.45
CA VAL A 339 3.47 14.96 2.98
C VAL A 339 3.29 15.18 1.48
N LEU A 340 2.87 16.39 1.11
CA LEU A 340 2.79 16.83 -0.27
C LEU A 340 4.12 17.47 -0.66
N PHE A 341 4.64 17.03 -1.79
CA PHE A 341 5.87 17.54 -2.38
C PHE A 341 5.55 17.97 -3.80
N VAL A 342 5.94 19.18 -4.19
CA VAL A 342 5.73 19.73 -5.54
C VAL A 342 6.98 20.47 -5.98
N THR A 343 7.33 20.32 -7.25
CA THR A 343 8.43 21.06 -7.89
C THR A 343 7.85 22.15 -8.79
N GLY A 344 8.36 23.38 -8.66
CA GLY A 344 7.98 24.51 -9.49
C GLY A 344 8.66 24.50 -10.86
N ASN A 345 8.27 25.45 -11.71
CA ASN A 345 8.90 25.64 -13.02
C ASN A 345 10.32 26.21 -12.89
N GLU A 346 11.08 26.05 -13.96
CA GLU A 346 12.43 26.59 -14.08
C GLU A 346 12.41 28.13 -14.16
N LYS A 347 13.18 28.78 -13.29
CA LYS A 347 13.23 30.25 -13.17
C LYS A 347 14.65 30.80 -13.17
N PRO A 348 14.87 32.04 -13.64
CA PRO A 348 16.20 32.64 -13.66
C PRO A 348 16.71 33.01 -12.26
N ARG A 349 15.86 33.01 -11.23
CA ARG A 349 16.23 33.33 -9.84
C ARG A 349 15.63 32.34 -8.85
N VAL A 350 16.38 32.05 -7.78
CA VAL A 350 15.94 31.15 -6.69
C VAL A 350 14.60 31.57 -6.10
N LYS A 351 14.40 32.87 -5.81
CA LYS A 351 13.14 33.39 -5.24
C LYS A 351 11.95 33.15 -6.17
N GLU A 352 12.15 33.27 -7.48
CA GLU A 352 11.12 33.02 -8.47
C GLU A 352 10.83 31.53 -8.59
N ALA A 353 11.86 30.67 -8.50
CA ALA A 353 11.69 29.22 -8.48
C ALA A 353 10.90 28.76 -7.23
N GLU A 354 11.19 29.33 -6.06
CA GLU A 354 10.43 29.09 -4.83
C GLU A 354 8.97 29.56 -4.97
N ASN A 355 8.74 30.74 -5.55
CA ASN A 355 7.39 31.26 -5.77
C ASN A 355 6.64 30.39 -6.79
N SER A 356 7.31 29.91 -7.82
CA SER A 356 6.75 28.97 -8.79
C SER A 356 6.35 27.66 -8.12
N ALA A 357 7.22 27.08 -7.28
CA ALA A 357 6.91 25.87 -6.51
C ALA A 357 5.71 26.05 -5.58
N ALA A 358 5.64 27.19 -4.89
CA ALA A 358 4.51 27.56 -4.05
C ALA A 358 3.21 27.75 -4.85
N SER A 359 3.31 28.30 -6.07
CA SER A 359 2.16 28.50 -6.96
C SER A 359 1.57 27.16 -7.39
N VAL A 360 2.41 26.23 -7.84
CA VAL A 360 1.97 24.88 -8.23
C VAL A 360 1.37 24.14 -7.03
N MET A 361 1.95 24.29 -5.84
CA MET A 361 1.39 23.72 -4.61
C MET A 361 0.01 24.31 -4.26
N LEU A 362 -0.16 25.64 -4.33
CA LEU A 362 -1.44 26.29 -4.05
C LEU A 362 -2.55 25.88 -5.03
N HIS A 363 -2.22 25.74 -6.31
CA HIS A 363 -3.15 25.19 -7.30
C HIS A 363 -3.53 23.74 -6.94
N GLY A 364 -2.54 22.87 -6.71
CA GLY A 364 -2.78 21.47 -6.33
C GLY A 364 -3.64 21.30 -5.07
N LEU A 365 -3.50 22.21 -4.10
CA LEU A 365 -4.34 22.21 -2.89
C LEU A 365 -5.79 22.61 -3.15
N ARG A 366 -6.02 23.62 -4.02
CA ARG A 366 -7.37 24.06 -4.41
C ARG A 366 -8.09 22.96 -5.18
N ASP A 367 -7.39 22.35 -6.12
CA ASP A 367 -7.96 21.33 -7.01
C ASP A 367 -8.29 20.03 -6.25
N SER A 368 -7.51 19.74 -5.20
CA SER A 368 -7.71 18.57 -4.32
C SER A 368 -8.68 18.84 -3.14
N LYS A 369 -9.36 19.99 -3.11
CA LYS A 369 -10.31 20.41 -2.05
C LYS A 369 -9.74 20.48 -0.62
N TYR A 370 -8.42 20.62 -0.46
CA TYR A 370 -7.82 20.85 0.86
C TYR A 370 -8.07 22.28 1.37
N ILE A 371 -8.39 23.21 0.47
CA ILE A 371 -8.61 24.64 0.72
C ILE A 371 -9.84 25.20 0.04
#